data_AF-A0A7Y5EXQ9-F1
#
_entry.id   AF-A0A7Y5EXQ9-F1
#
_cell.length_a   1.000
_cell.length_b   1.000
_cell.length_c   1.000
_cell.angle_alpha   90.00
_cell.angle_beta   90.00
_cell.angle_gamma   90.00
#
_symmetry.space_group_name_H-M   'P 1'
#
loop_
_entity.id
_entity.type
_entity.pdbx_description
1 polymer ?
#
loop_
_entity_poly.entity_id
_entity_poly.type
_entity_poly.pdbx_seq_one_letter_code
_entity_poly.pdbx_strand_id
1 'polypeptide(L)'
;GLFVWTGWVEFSFVYYAKRFEVKGLIENGEMVTKPEYLIMPSSIGFLGVLFLIYVLGNNSNCPFFIWFQKRLRIFSKIKEIPTEKNPAVVTFAEFIAILWTFYLLLLFAYDKNFFGDRHPVTYIIAFGSLFWSLYLFMRLMTFNQFAYSLRYSIPTVIIFWNFVEILGRWNLMKEIWLEPKQYSLEMGLLLLIFTLVTSYSIFLGFKPKKNLQ
;
A
#
# COMPACT_ATOMS: atom_id res chain seq x y z
N GLY A 1 -3.02 -10.88 -5.11
CA GLY A 1 -2.34 -9.59 -5.25
C GLY A 1 -0.91 -9.75 -4.80
N LEU A 2 -0.70 -9.83 -3.48
CA LEU A 2 0.63 -9.91 -2.85
C LEU A 2 1.57 -10.92 -3.51
N PHE A 3 1.17 -12.20 -3.64
CA PHE A 3 2.03 -13.24 -4.26
C PHE A 3 2.48 -12.93 -5.69
N VAL A 4 1.63 -12.27 -6.48
CA VAL A 4 1.99 -11.90 -7.85
C VAL A 4 2.96 -10.72 -7.83
N TRP A 5 2.74 -9.75 -6.94
CA TRP A 5 3.67 -8.64 -6.78
C TRP A 5 5.04 -9.12 -6.31
N THR A 6 5.11 -9.73 -5.13
CA THR A 6 6.38 -10.13 -4.50
C THR A 6 7.06 -11.25 -5.26
N GLY A 7 6.28 -12.20 -5.79
CA GLY A 7 6.81 -13.36 -6.50
C GLY A 7 7.20 -13.08 -7.95
N TRP A 8 6.37 -12.38 -8.72
CA TRP A 8 6.63 -12.19 -10.14
C TRP A 8 7.26 -10.84 -10.43
N VAL A 9 6.68 -9.75 -9.91
CA VAL A 9 7.12 -8.38 -10.25
C VAL A 9 8.43 -8.05 -9.55
N GLU A 10 8.45 -8.11 -8.22
CA GLU A 10 9.61 -7.75 -7.40
C GLU A 10 10.80 -8.68 -7.67
N PHE A 11 10.54 -9.99 -7.73
CA PHE A 11 11.59 -10.97 -8.02
C PHE A 11 12.20 -10.81 -9.42
N SER A 12 11.43 -10.33 -10.41
CA SER A 12 11.98 -9.99 -11.72
C SER A 12 12.99 -8.83 -11.62
N PHE A 13 12.68 -7.79 -10.84
CA PHE A 13 13.63 -6.70 -10.59
C PHE A 13 14.87 -7.18 -9.85
N VAL A 14 14.71 -8.05 -8.84
CA VAL A 14 15.83 -8.69 -8.12
C VAL A 14 16.72 -9.48 -9.08
N TYR A 15 16.13 -10.28 -9.96
CA TYR A 15 16.86 -11.08 -10.94
C TYR A 15 17.69 -10.19 -11.88
N TYR A 16 17.07 -9.16 -12.46
CA TYR A 16 17.78 -8.26 -13.38
C TYR A 16 18.82 -7.39 -12.66
N ALA A 17 18.54 -6.92 -11.44
CA ALA A 17 19.51 -6.20 -10.64
C ALA A 17 20.77 -7.03 -10.36
N LYS A 18 20.59 -8.32 -10.02
CA LYS A 18 21.69 -9.25 -9.81
C LYS A 18 22.43 -9.56 -11.11
N ARG A 19 21.71 -9.76 -12.22
CA ARG A 19 22.31 -10.09 -13.53
C ARG A 19 23.17 -8.95 -14.08
N PHE A 20 22.75 -7.71 -13.87
CA PHE A 20 23.47 -6.52 -14.33
C PHE A 20 24.40 -5.91 -13.28
N GLU A 21 24.60 -6.58 -12.15
CA GLU A 21 25.47 -6.14 -11.05
C GLU A 21 25.20 -4.70 -10.60
N VAL A 22 23.92 -4.32 -10.56
CA VAL A 22 23.51 -2.99 -10.13
C VAL A 22 23.86 -2.84 -8.66
N LYS A 23 24.71 -1.85 -8.34
CA LYS A 23 25.12 -1.57 -6.97
C LYS A 23 23.96 -0.92 -6.22
N GLY A 24 23.64 -1.43 -5.03
CA GLY A 24 22.70 -0.77 -4.12
C GLY A 24 23.23 0.59 -3.66
N LEU A 25 22.34 1.46 -3.20
CA LEU A 25 22.73 2.76 -2.67
C LEU A 25 23.22 2.55 -1.24
N ILE A 26 24.51 2.80 -1.03
CA ILE A 26 25.16 2.73 0.29
C ILE A 26 25.33 4.17 0.78
N GLU A 27 24.72 4.50 1.91
CA GLU A 27 24.97 5.78 2.60
C GLU A 27 25.51 5.49 3.99
N ASN A 28 26.59 6.18 4.37
CA ASN A 28 27.26 6.02 5.68
C ASN A 28 27.64 4.56 6.04
N GLY A 29 27.92 3.72 5.04
CA GLY A 29 28.30 2.32 5.23
C GLY A 29 27.13 1.35 5.42
N GLU A 30 25.89 1.82 5.43
CA GLU A 30 24.69 1.00 5.49
C GLU A 30 24.00 0.95 4.11
N MET A 31 23.47 -0.23 3.73
CA MET A 31 22.67 -0.37 2.51
C MET A 31 21.31 0.29 2.73
N VAL A 32 21.19 1.53 2.27
CA VAL A 32 19.99 2.36 2.44
C VAL A 32 18.92 2.00 1.41
N THR A 33 19.32 1.68 0.16
CA THR A 33 18.39 1.23 -0.89
C THR A 33 18.91 -0.03 -1.56
N LYS A 34 18.08 -1.08 -1.60
CA LYS A 34 18.40 -2.33 -2.31
C LYS A 34 18.47 -2.09 -3.83
N PRO A 35 19.30 -2.84 -4.57
CA PRO A 35 19.54 -2.59 -5.98
C PRO A 35 18.30 -2.79 -6.86
N GLU A 36 17.39 -3.69 -6.51
CA GLU A 36 16.10 -3.87 -7.20
C GLU A 36 15.24 -2.60 -7.20
N TYR A 37 15.29 -1.83 -6.10
CA TYR A 37 14.55 -0.57 -5.97
C TYR A 37 15.21 0.59 -6.72
N LEU A 38 16.45 0.45 -7.22
CA LEU A 38 17.03 1.46 -8.10
C LEU A 38 16.58 1.31 -9.56
N ILE A 39 16.17 0.11 -9.95
CA ILE A 39 15.70 -0.18 -11.31
C ILE A 39 14.18 0.04 -11.41
N MET A 40 13.44 -0.24 -10.34
CA MET A 40 11.99 -0.11 -10.29
C MET A 40 11.43 1.24 -10.77
N PRO A 41 12.06 2.42 -10.55
CA PRO A 41 11.60 3.71 -11.06
C PRO A 41 11.46 3.78 -12.58
N SER A 42 12.24 2.99 -13.34
CA SER A 42 12.11 2.90 -14.80
C SER A 42 10.70 2.48 -15.26
N SER A 43 9.95 1.81 -14.38
CA SER A 43 8.60 1.33 -14.66
C SER A 43 7.52 2.41 -14.56
N ILE A 44 7.85 3.66 -14.20
CA ILE A 44 6.90 4.78 -14.11
C ILE A 44 6.12 5.01 -15.41
N GLY A 45 6.74 4.80 -16.57
CA GLY A 45 6.05 4.92 -17.86
C GLY A 45 4.90 3.93 -18.00
N PHE A 46 5.10 2.68 -17.58
CA PHE A 46 4.05 1.66 -17.58
C PHE A 46 2.95 1.97 -16.56
N LEU A 47 3.32 2.46 -15.37
CA LEU A 47 2.34 2.91 -14.39
C LEU A 47 1.50 4.07 -14.95
N GLY A 48 2.13 5.01 -15.66
CA GLY A 48 1.46 6.14 -16.30
C GLY A 48 0.44 5.69 -17.35
N VAL A 49 0.79 4.74 -18.21
CA VAL A 49 -0.14 4.15 -19.19
C VAL A 49 -1.31 3.46 -18.47
N LEU A 50 -1.05 2.67 -17.44
CA LEU A 50 -2.09 2.01 -16.66
C LEU A 50 -3.03 3.03 -16.00
N PHE A 51 -2.48 4.07 -15.40
CA PHE A 51 -3.23 5.15 -14.78
C PHE A 51 -4.09 5.89 -15.79
N LEU A 52 -3.57 6.20 -16.98
CA LEU A 52 -4.34 6.80 -18.07
C LEU A 52 -5.52 5.91 -18.49
N ILE A 53 -5.32 4.61 -18.62
CA ILE A 53 -6.40 3.66 -18.94
C ILE A 53 -7.45 3.63 -17.83
N TYR A 54 -7.07 3.71 -16.56
CA TYR A 54 -8.03 3.74 -15.46
C TYR A 54 -8.76 5.09 -15.34
N VAL A 55 -8.09 6.21 -15.58
CA VAL A 55 -8.68 7.56 -15.48
C VAL A 55 -9.55 7.88 -16.68
N LEU A 56 -9.13 7.50 -17.90
CA LEU A 56 -9.89 7.68 -19.14
C LEU A 56 -10.90 6.54 -19.38
N GLY A 57 -10.71 5.41 -18.70
CA GLY A 57 -11.56 4.24 -18.79
C GLY A 57 -12.89 4.44 -18.08
N ASN A 58 -13.97 4.13 -18.78
CA ASN A 58 -15.31 4.49 -18.35
C ASN A 58 -15.94 3.62 -17.25
N ASN A 59 -15.26 2.52 -16.87
CA ASN A 59 -15.85 1.42 -16.10
C ASN A 59 -15.00 1.02 -14.88
N SER A 60 -14.33 1.98 -14.23
CA SER A 60 -13.64 1.71 -12.97
C SER A 60 -14.65 1.78 -11.82
N ASN A 61 -15.11 0.63 -11.29
CA ASN A 61 -15.94 0.56 -10.07
C ASN A 61 -15.16 0.90 -8.78
N CYS A 62 -14.00 1.55 -8.91
CA CYS A 62 -13.12 1.93 -7.83
C CYS A 62 -13.53 3.33 -7.32
N PRO A 63 -13.91 3.47 -6.04
CA PRO A 63 -14.30 4.77 -5.48
C PRO A 63 -13.24 5.86 -5.64
N PHE A 64 -11.95 5.50 -5.61
CA PHE A 64 -10.83 6.44 -5.77
C PHE A 64 -10.76 7.02 -7.18
N PHE A 65 -10.81 6.18 -8.22
CA PHE A 65 -10.78 6.65 -9.61
C PHE A 65 -12.05 7.42 -9.98
N ILE A 66 -13.22 7.02 -9.48
CA ILE A 66 -14.47 7.78 -9.65
C ILE A 66 -14.34 9.15 -8.98
N TRP A 67 -13.80 9.23 -7.77
CA TRP A 67 -13.56 10.50 -7.09
C TRP A 67 -12.58 11.39 -7.88
N PHE A 68 -11.52 10.80 -8.42
CA PHE A 68 -10.51 11.51 -9.22
C PHE A 68 -11.09 12.04 -10.54
N GLN A 69 -11.84 11.20 -11.28
CA GLN A 69 -12.55 11.58 -12.51
C GLN A 69 -13.56 12.71 -12.27
N LYS A 70 -14.35 12.62 -11.19
CA LYS A 70 -15.29 13.68 -10.78
C LYS A 70 -14.57 14.99 -10.47
N ARG A 71 -13.43 14.92 -9.78
CA ARG A 71 -12.62 16.09 -9.44
C ARG A 71 -11.98 16.75 -10.67
N LEU A 72 -11.51 15.96 -11.63
CA LEU A 72 -10.91 16.47 -12.87
C LEU A 72 -11.93 16.91 -13.93
N ARG A 73 -13.25 16.75 -13.68
CA ARG A 73 -14.35 17.15 -14.59
C ARG A 73 -14.26 16.59 -16.02
N ILE A 74 -13.47 15.53 -16.26
CA ILE A 74 -13.21 15.02 -17.62
C ILE A 74 -14.46 14.32 -18.19
N PHE A 75 -15.27 13.70 -17.33
CA PHE A 75 -16.39 12.83 -17.77
C PHE A 75 -17.65 13.03 -16.94
N SER A 76 -18.35 14.16 -17.13
CA SER A 76 -19.63 14.41 -16.45
C SER A 76 -20.82 13.69 -17.10
N LYS A 77 -20.62 12.92 -18.18
CA LYS A 77 -21.72 12.43 -19.05
C LYS A 77 -21.61 11.00 -19.55
N ILE A 78 -20.57 10.26 -19.21
CA ILE A 78 -20.44 8.93 -19.81
C ILE A 78 -21.20 7.91 -18.97
N LYS A 79 -22.23 7.35 -19.60
CA LYS A 79 -23.12 6.31 -19.08
C LYS A 79 -22.28 5.16 -18.54
N GLU A 80 -22.43 4.86 -17.25
CA GLU A 80 -21.90 3.63 -16.65
C GLU A 80 -22.48 2.46 -17.44
N ILE A 81 -21.67 1.78 -18.25
CA ILE A 81 -22.06 0.49 -18.80
C ILE A 81 -21.70 -0.50 -17.69
N PRO A 82 -22.67 -1.10 -16.98
CA PRO A 82 -22.37 -2.03 -15.91
C PRO A 82 -21.72 -3.25 -16.54
N THR A 83 -20.39 -3.26 -16.57
CA THR A 83 -19.64 -4.47 -16.88
C THR A 83 -19.62 -5.24 -15.57
N GLU A 84 -20.26 -6.40 -15.52
CA GLU A 84 -20.16 -7.32 -14.38
C GLU A 84 -18.71 -7.82 -14.31
N LYS A 85 -17.88 -7.08 -13.57
CA LYS A 85 -16.50 -7.46 -13.31
C LYS A 85 -16.47 -8.27 -12.02
N ASN A 86 -15.76 -9.40 -12.05
CA ASN A 86 -15.51 -10.18 -10.85
C ASN A 86 -14.82 -9.28 -9.79
N PRO A 87 -15.41 -9.10 -8.59
CA PRO A 87 -14.86 -8.23 -7.57
C PRO A 87 -13.44 -8.63 -7.16
N ALA A 88 -13.09 -9.92 -7.24
CA ALA A 88 -11.75 -10.41 -6.95
C ALA A 88 -10.70 -9.88 -7.93
N VAL A 89 -11.03 -9.85 -9.23
CA VAL A 89 -10.13 -9.33 -10.29
C VAL A 89 -9.92 -7.84 -10.12
N VAL A 90 -10.98 -7.10 -9.79
CA VAL A 90 -10.91 -5.66 -9.53
C VAL A 90 -10.01 -5.39 -8.33
N THR A 91 -10.28 -6.03 -7.19
CA THR A 91 -9.48 -5.86 -5.96
C THR A 91 -8.02 -6.29 -6.19
N PHE A 92 -7.77 -7.32 -7.00
CA PHE A 92 -6.43 -7.73 -7.40
C PHE A 92 -5.70 -6.63 -8.17
N ALA A 93 -6.34 -6.06 -9.19
CA ALA A 93 -5.73 -5.02 -10.01
C ALA A 93 -5.53 -3.71 -9.23
N GLU A 94 -6.49 -3.34 -8.37
CA GLU A 94 -6.38 -2.20 -7.45
C GLU A 94 -5.21 -2.38 -6.48
N PHE A 95 -5.06 -3.57 -5.88
CA PHE A 95 -3.94 -3.90 -4.99
C PHE A 95 -2.59 -3.65 -5.68
N ILE A 96 -2.41 -4.17 -6.90
CA ILE A 96 -1.16 -4.01 -7.65
C ILE A 96 -0.91 -2.54 -8.00
N ALA A 97 -1.93 -1.83 -8.50
CA ALA A 97 -1.79 -0.43 -8.89
C ALA A 97 -1.45 0.48 -7.70
N ILE A 98 -2.14 0.31 -6.57
CA ILE A 98 -1.92 1.11 -5.35
C ILE A 98 -0.53 0.84 -4.80
N LEU A 99 -0.15 -0.43 -4.64
CA LEU A 99 1.14 -0.83 -4.12
C LEU A 99 2.26 -0.27 -5.01
N TRP A 100 2.19 -0.50 -6.32
CA TRP A 100 3.19 0.01 -7.27
C TRP A 100 3.32 1.55 -7.22
N THR A 101 2.19 2.26 -7.14
CA THR A 101 2.20 3.74 -7.04
C THR A 101 2.93 4.21 -5.80
N PHE A 102 2.66 3.60 -4.64
CA PHE A 102 3.29 3.99 -3.38
C PHE A 102 4.76 3.60 -3.30
N TYR A 103 5.16 2.46 -3.87
CA TYR A 103 6.58 2.13 -4.05
C TYR A 103 7.29 3.19 -4.87
N LEU A 104 6.79 3.52 -6.06
CA LEU A 104 7.42 4.54 -6.89
C LEU A 104 7.45 5.90 -6.20
N LEU A 105 6.37 6.29 -5.53
CA LEU A 105 6.30 7.54 -4.77
C LEU A 105 7.41 7.62 -3.71
N LEU A 106 7.62 6.56 -2.93
CA LEU A 106 8.69 6.50 -1.93
C LEU A 106 10.07 6.58 -2.58
N LEU A 107 10.30 5.81 -3.64
CA LEU A 107 11.57 5.78 -4.36
C LEU A 107 11.92 7.17 -4.93
N PHE A 108 10.95 7.90 -5.47
CA PHE A 108 11.14 9.28 -5.92
C PHE A 108 11.35 10.27 -4.77
N ALA A 109 10.69 10.06 -3.63
CA ALA A 109 10.90 10.89 -2.44
C ALA A 109 12.33 10.73 -1.88
N TYR A 110 12.89 9.53 -1.97
CA TYR A 110 14.24 9.21 -1.50
C TYR A 110 15.36 9.57 -2.48
N ASP A 111 15.05 9.72 -3.77
CA ASP A 111 16.05 10.13 -4.75
C ASP A 111 16.54 11.56 -4.44
N LYS A 112 17.85 11.67 -4.16
CA LYS A 112 18.55 12.92 -3.86
C LYS A 112 18.49 13.94 -5.00
N ASN A 113 18.29 13.49 -6.23
CA ASN A 113 18.16 14.39 -7.38
C ASN A 113 16.80 15.09 -7.45
N PHE A 114 15.76 14.52 -6.82
CA PHE A 114 14.40 15.06 -6.85
C PHE A 114 14.03 15.79 -5.56
N PHE A 115 13.97 15.06 -4.44
CA PHE A 115 13.54 15.59 -3.15
C PHE A 115 14.58 15.29 -2.07
N GLY A 116 15.03 14.04 -1.96
CA GLY A 116 15.98 13.59 -0.95
C GLY A 116 15.33 13.28 0.40
N ASP A 117 16.00 12.44 1.18
CA ASP A 117 15.46 11.81 2.40
C ASP A 117 14.99 12.78 3.49
N ARG A 118 15.58 13.99 3.58
CA ARG A 118 15.31 14.99 4.64
C ARG A 118 14.62 16.25 4.10
N HIS A 119 13.84 16.11 3.02
CA HIS A 119 13.15 17.23 2.39
C HIS A 119 11.75 17.45 2.99
N PRO A 120 11.24 18.69 3.08
CA PRO A 120 9.88 18.98 3.55
C PRO A 120 8.80 18.17 2.82
N VAL A 121 9.01 17.85 1.54
CA VAL A 121 8.09 16.99 0.76
C VAL A 121 8.00 15.58 1.35
N THR A 122 9.12 14.99 1.76
CA THR A 122 9.16 13.66 2.39
C THR A 122 8.44 13.67 3.74
N TYR A 123 8.56 14.76 4.51
CA TYR A 123 7.76 14.96 5.73
C TYR A 123 6.26 15.06 5.45
N ILE A 124 5.86 15.79 4.40
CA ILE A 124 4.46 15.90 3.99
C ILE A 124 3.92 14.54 3.55
N ILE A 125 4.70 13.75 2.80
CA ILE A 125 4.33 12.39 2.41
C ILE A 125 4.14 11.51 3.65
N ALA A 126 5.08 11.55 4.60
CA ALA A 126 5.02 10.76 5.84
C ALA A 126 3.75 11.09 6.64
N PHE A 127 3.58 12.34 7.08
CA PHE A 127 2.43 12.72 7.91
C PHE A 127 1.11 12.70 7.13
N GLY A 128 1.14 13.08 5.85
CA GLY A 128 -0.03 12.99 4.98
C GLY A 128 -0.53 11.56 4.82
N SER A 129 0.39 10.59 4.67
CA SER A 129 0.03 9.17 4.62
C SER A 129 -0.56 8.68 5.95
N LEU A 130 -0.01 9.09 7.10
CA LEU A 130 -0.54 8.76 8.42
C LEU A 130 -1.98 9.27 8.62
N PHE A 131 -2.23 10.56 8.38
CA PHE A 131 -3.57 11.14 8.53
C PHE A 131 -4.58 10.51 7.57
N TRP A 132 -4.15 10.23 6.34
CA TRP A 132 -5.01 9.59 5.35
C TRP A 132 -5.34 8.13 5.71
N SER A 133 -4.36 7.36 6.20
CA SER A 133 -4.60 5.99 6.66
C SER A 133 -5.55 5.97 7.87
N LEU A 134 -5.43 6.90 8.80
CA LEU A 134 -6.36 7.03 9.93
C LEU A 134 -7.78 7.35 9.47
N TYR A 135 -7.94 8.28 8.53
CA TYR A 135 -9.24 8.60 7.94
C TYR A 135 -9.88 7.38 7.26
N LEU A 136 -9.12 6.65 6.44
CA LEU A 136 -9.62 5.43 5.80
C LEU A 136 -9.96 4.34 6.81
N PHE A 137 -9.18 4.20 7.87
CA PHE A 137 -9.43 3.23 8.94
C PHE A 137 -10.74 3.51 9.69
N MET A 138 -11.01 4.77 10.04
CA MET A 138 -12.29 5.16 10.65
C MET A 138 -13.46 4.83 9.73
N ARG A 139 -13.30 5.07 8.42
CA ARG A 139 -14.33 4.76 7.42
C ARG A 139 -14.51 3.25 7.23
N LEU A 140 -13.43 2.47 7.28
CA LEU A 140 -13.44 1.01 7.19
C LEU A 140 -14.32 0.39 8.29
N MET A 141 -14.26 0.92 9.51
CA MET A 141 -15.07 0.46 10.66
C MET A 141 -16.58 0.67 10.47
N THR A 142 -17.01 1.47 9.49
CA THR A 142 -18.42 1.76 9.24
C THR A 142 -19.08 0.74 8.30
N PHE A 143 -18.30 0.01 7.48
CA PHE A 143 -18.84 -0.85 6.42
C PHE A 143 -18.98 -2.32 6.86
N ASN A 144 -20.18 -2.89 6.68
CA ASN A 144 -20.48 -4.29 7.02
C ASN A 144 -20.32 -5.29 5.86
N GLN A 145 -20.07 -4.83 4.63
CA GLN A 145 -19.95 -5.71 3.47
C GLN A 145 -18.49 -6.11 3.20
N PHE A 146 -18.21 -7.42 3.20
CA PHE A 146 -16.85 -7.98 3.08
C PHE A 146 -16.05 -7.46 1.87
N ALA A 147 -16.66 -7.41 0.69
CA ALA A 147 -15.99 -6.94 -0.53
C ALA A 147 -15.60 -5.46 -0.44
N TYR A 148 -16.42 -4.63 0.19
CA TYR A 148 -16.10 -3.23 0.44
C TYR A 148 -15.02 -3.10 1.52
N SER A 149 -15.10 -3.87 2.60
CA SER A 149 -14.09 -3.87 3.66
C SER A 149 -12.69 -4.18 3.11
N LEU A 150 -12.56 -5.15 2.20
CA LEU A 150 -11.27 -5.44 1.53
C LEU A 150 -10.74 -4.27 0.69
N ARG A 151 -11.62 -3.58 -0.04
CA ARG A 151 -11.22 -2.43 -0.87
C ARG A 151 -10.74 -1.22 -0.07
N TYR A 152 -11.19 -1.09 1.17
CA TYR A 152 -10.71 -0.04 2.08
C TYR A 152 -9.52 -0.49 2.94
N SER A 153 -9.45 -1.77 3.34
CA SER A 153 -8.35 -2.26 4.18
C SER A 153 -7.01 -2.26 3.44
N ILE A 154 -7.00 -2.68 2.17
CA ILE A 154 -5.80 -2.72 1.33
C ILE A 154 -5.09 -1.35 1.25
N PRO A 155 -5.72 -0.26 0.78
CA PRO A 155 -5.08 1.05 0.73
C PRO A 155 -4.74 1.57 2.12
N THR A 156 -5.54 1.27 3.16
CA THR A 156 -5.24 1.70 4.53
C THR A 156 -3.89 1.18 4.99
N VAL A 157 -3.63 -0.12 4.79
CA VAL A 157 -2.35 -0.76 5.19
C VAL A 157 -1.19 -0.27 4.34
N ILE A 158 -1.35 -0.19 3.01
CA ILE A 158 -0.26 0.25 2.11
C ILE A 158 0.13 1.70 2.40
N ILE A 159 -0.84 2.58 2.61
CA ILE A 159 -0.58 3.99 2.90
C ILE A 159 0.08 4.15 4.27
N PHE A 160 -0.37 3.41 5.26
CA PHE A 160 0.26 3.39 6.58
C PHE A 160 1.71 2.90 6.52
N TRP A 161 2.00 1.89 5.67
CA TRP A 161 3.36 1.39 5.50
C TRP A 161 4.35 2.46 5.05
N ASN A 162 3.93 3.40 4.19
CA ASN A 162 4.82 4.49 3.76
C ASN A 162 5.32 5.34 4.93
N PHE A 163 4.45 5.60 5.92
CA PHE A 163 4.85 6.33 7.12
C PHE A 163 5.90 5.55 7.91
N VAL A 164 5.67 4.25 8.11
CA VAL A 164 6.59 3.35 8.82
C VAL A 164 7.94 3.28 8.11
N GLU A 165 7.94 3.12 6.78
CA GLU A 165 9.14 3.06 5.95
C GLU A 165 9.99 4.34 6.07
N ILE A 166 9.35 5.52 6.01
CA ILE A 166 10.06 6.80 6.12
C ILE A 166 10.66 6.97 7.52
N LEU A 167 9.94 6.58 8.58
CA LEU A 167 10.47 6.63 9.94
C LEU A 167 11.64 5.65 10.15
N GLY A 168 11.56 4.45 9.57
CA GLY A 168 12.64 3.47 9.58
C GLY A 168 13.89 4.01 8.89
N ARG A 169 13.72 4.64 7.73
CA ARG A 169 14.82 5.29 7.00
C ARG A 169 15.46 6.48 7.75
N TRP A 170 14.69 7.19 8.58
CA TRP A 170 15.23 8.22 9.46
C TRP A 170 15.94 7.67 10.71
N ASN A 171 16.01 6.34 10.86
CA ASN A 171 16.53 5.66 12.06
C ASN A 171 15.80 6.09 13.35
N LEU A 172 14.56 6.58 13.25
CA LEU A 172 13.75 6.97 14.42
C LEU A 172 13.13 5.75 15.11
N MET A 173 12.89 4.68 14.36
CA MET A 173 12.44 3.40 14.88
C MET A 173 13.29 2.32 14.24
N LYS A 174 13.93 1.48 15.06
CA LYS A 174 14.43 0.19 14.58
C LYS A 174 13.22 -0.70 14.35
N GLU A 175 13.13 -1.29 13.17
CA GLU A 175 12.07 -2.24 12.86
C GLU A 175 12.11 -3.38 13.87
N ILE A 176 11.06 -3.49 14.69
CA ILE A 176 10.97 -4.45 15.79
C ILE A 176 11.15 -5.89 15.27
N TRP A 177 10.79 -6.13 14.00
CA TRP A 177 10.92 -7.42 13.31
C TRP A 177 12.31 -7.72 12.73
N LEU A 178 13.24 -6.76 12.64
CA LEU A 178 14.61 -7.04 12.20
C LEU A 178 15.41 -7.80 13.26
N GLU A 179 15.17 -7.51 14.55
CA GLU A 179 15.88 -8.12 15.68
C GLU A 179 14.90 -8.75 16.69
N PRO A 180 14.14 -9.80 16.30
CA PRO A 180 13.06 -10.36 17.12
C PRO A 180 13.55 -10.95 18.46
N LYS A 181 14.85 -11.29 18.54
CA LYS A 181 15.46 -11.81 19.78
C LYS A 181 15.72 -10.70 20.81
N GLN A 182 16.04 -9.49 20.37
CA GLN A 182 16.25 -8.37 21.29
C GLN A 182 14.90 -7.83 21.79
N TYR A 183 13.88 -7.81 20.91
CA TYR A 183 12.53 -7.32 21.19
C TYR A 183 11.52 -8.45 21.50
N SER A 184 11.91 -9.39 22.35
CA SER A 184 11.10 -10.59 22.65
C SER A 184 9.81 -10.26 23.41
N LEU A 185 9.81 -9.20 24.22
CA LEU A 185 8.63 -8.74 24.96
C LEU A 185 7.61 -8.08 24.04
N GLU A 186 8.06 -7.21 23.14
CA GLU A 186 7.22 -6.52 22.16
C GLU A 186 6.58 -7.53 21.20
N MET A 187 7.36 -8.51 20.73
CA MET A 187 6.85 -9.60 19.89
C MET A 187 5.86 -10.49 20.64
N GLY A 188 6.12 -10.80 21.92
CA GLY A 188 5.20 -11.56 22.76
C GLY A 188 3.87 -10.84 22.99
N LEU A 189 3.91 -9.53 23.26
CA LEU A 189 2.72 -8.69 23.43
C LEU A 189 1.90 -8.58 22.14
N LEU A 190 2.55 -8.41 20.99
CA LEU A 190 1.88 -8.40 19.69
C LEU A 190 1.13 -9.72 19.44
N LEU A 191 1.78 -10.86 19.71
CA LEU A 191 1.17 -12.18 19.57
C LEU A 191 -0.01 -12.36 20.54
N LEU A 192 0.13 -11.89 21.78
CA LEU A 192 -0.93 -11.94 22.78
C LEU A 192 -2.15 -11.10 22.34
N ILE A 193 -1.95 -9.87 21.88
CA ILE A 193 -3.04 -9.03 21.38
C ILE A 193 -3.72 -9.68 20.17
N PHE A 194 -2.93 -10.20 19.22
CA PHE A 194 -3.46 -10.85 18.04
C PHE A 194 -4.33 -12.07 18.38
N THR A 195 -3.87 -12.91 19.30
CA THR A 195 -4.62 -14.09 19.77
C THR A 195 -5.88 -13.70 20.56
N LEU A 196 -5.81 -12.66 21.41
CA LEU A 196 -6.98 -12.13 22.13
C LEU A 196 -8.04 -11.56 21.18
N VAL A 197 -7.64 -10.73 20.22
CA VAL A 197 -8.57 -10.13 19.26
C VAL A 197 -9.20 -11.21 18.36
N THR A 198 -8.41 -12.18 17.92
CA THR A 198 -8.92 -13.29 17.10
C THR A 198 -9.90 -14.16 17.88
N SER A 199 -9.55 -14.58 19.09
CA SER A 199 -10.43 -15.38 19.95
C SER A 199 -11.71 -14.63 20.33
N TYR A 200 -11.63 -13.34 20.65
CA TYR A 200 -12.78 -12.49 20.92
C TYR A 200 -13.70 -12.34 19.70
N SER A 201 -13.13 -12.15 18.51
CA SER A 201 -13.89 -12.03 17.26
C SER A 201 -14.61 -13.33 16.91
N ILE A 202 -13.95 -14.48 17.11
CA ILE A 202 -14.55 -15.81 16.94
C ILE A 202 -15.70 -16.00 17.96
N PHE A 203 -15.48 -15.66 19.23
CA PHE A 203 -16.51 -15.75 20.27
C PHE A 203 -17.74 -14.88 19.98
N LEU A 204 -17.55 -13.65 19.48
CA LEU A 204 -18.64 -12.78 19.02
C LEU A 204 -19.37 -13.35 17.80
N GLY A 205 -18.65 -13.98 16.86
CA GLY A 205 -19.23 -14.67 15.71
C GLY A 205 -20.10 -15.87 16.09
N PHE A 206 -19.80 -16.53 17.20
CA PHE A 206 -20.59 -17.65 17.74
C PHE A 206 -21.79 -17.22 18.60
N LYS A 207 -21.89 -15.95 19.03
CA LYS A 207 -23.11 -15.49 19.71
C LYS A 207 -24.27 -15.51 18.71
N PRO A 208 -25.35 -16.27 18.95
CA PRO A 208 -26.51 -16.24 18.09
C PRO A 208 -27.03 -14.80 18.04
N LYS A 209 -27.24 -14.27 16.83
CA LYS A 209 -27.96 -13.01 16.64
C LYS A 209 -29.29 -13.16 17.38
N LYS A 210 -29.43 -12.49 18.52
CA LYS A 210 -30.72 -12.36 19.20
C LYS A 210 -31.59 -11.61 18.19
N ASN A 211 -32.53 -12.31 17.57
CA ASN A 211 -33.54 -11.72 16.69
C ASN A 211 -34.22 -10.61 17.50
N LEU A 212 -33.93 -9.34 17.18
CA LEU A 212 -34.85 -8.27 17.50
C LEU A 212 -36.05 -8.47 16.58
N GLN A 213 -37.11 -9.03 17.15
CA GLN A 213 -38.46 -8.87 16.64
C GLN A 213 -38.88 -7.40 16.79
#